data_AF-A0A967EQ26-F1
#
_entry.id   AF-A0A967EQ26-F1
#
_cell.length_a   1.000
_cell.length_b   1.000
_cell.length_c   1.000
_cell.angle_alpha   90.00
_cell.angle_beta   90.00
_cell.angle_gamma   90.00
#
_symmetry.space_group_name_H-M   'P 1'
#
loop_
_entity.id
_entity.type
_entity.pdbx_description
1 polymer ?
#
loop_
_entity_poly.entity_id
_entity_poly.type
_entity_poly.pdbx_seq_one_letter_code
_entity_poly.pdbx_strand_id
1 'polypeptide(L)' 'MKNINSQPETSSAESEFYFQWHINERCNLRCAHCYQEEYNKTPELTLSHLKKTADQIFLALNKWGKRGRIAIT' A
#
# COMPACT_ATOMS: atom_id res chain seq x y z
N MET A 1 34.76 -1.85 -32.52
CA MET A 1 33.29 -2.07 -32.49
C MET A 1 32.97 -3.04 -31.36
N LYS A 2 32.44 -2.56 -30.23
CA LYS A 2 31.84 -3.39 -29.19
C LYS A 2 30.37 -2.98 -29.11
N ASN A 3 29.51 -3.92 -29.50
CA ASN A 3 28.07 -3.79 -29.41
C ASN A 3 27.68 -4.21 -27.99
N ILE A 4 27.25 -3.27 -27.16
CA ILE A 4 26.73 -3.55 -25.81
C ILE A 4 25.37 -2.88 -25.75
N ASN A 5 24.35 -3.66 -26.07
CA ASN A 5 22.97 -3.36 -25.73
C ASN A 5 22.86 -3.41 -24.20
N SER A 6 23.15 -2.29 -23.53
CA SER A 6 22.84 -2.10 -22.12
C SER A 6 21.35 -1.80 -22.01
N GLN A 7 20.53 -2.85 -21.93
CA GLN A 7 19.18 -2.70 -21.40
C GLN A 7 19.34 -2.13 -19.97
N PRO A 8 18.69 -1.02 -19.63
CA PRO A 8 18.72 -0.55 -18.25
C PRO A 8 17.96 -1.59 -17.44
N GLU A 9 18.67 -2.32 -16.58
CA GLU A 9 18.05 -3.18 -15.58
C GLU A 9 17.31 -2.26 -14.60
N THR A 10 16.05 -1.96 -14.90
CA THR A 10 15.17 -1.22 -14.00
C THR A 10 15.04 -2.06 -12.73
N SER A 11 15.63 -1.59 -11.63
CA SER A 11 15.55 -2.28 -10.35
C SER A 11 14.08 -2.55 -10.00
N SER A 12 13.76 -3.69 -9.38
CA SER A 12 12.38 -4.04 -9.04
C SER A 12 11.64 -2.94 -8.27
N ALA A 13 12.38 -2.15 -7.48
CA ALA A 13 11.87 -1.00 -6.72
C ALA A 13 11.35 0.14 -7.61
N GLU A 14 11.89 0.32 -8.81
CA GLU A 14 11.39 1.30 -9.78
C GLU A 14 10.06 0.85 -10.39
N SER A 15 9.75 -0.44 -10.41
CA SER A 15 8.55 -0.98 -11.09
C SER A 15 7.34 -1.19 -10.16
N GLU A 16 7.57 -1.24 -8.86
CA GLU A 16 6.54 -1.51 -7.85
C GLU A 16 6.28 -0.28 -6.97
N PHE A 17 5.02 -0.08 -6.60
CA PHE A 17 4.61 0.89 -5.59
C PHE A 17 4.02 0.15 -4.39
N TYR A 18 4.48 0.53 -3.19
CA TYR A 18 4.15 -0.15 -1.95
C TYR A 18 3.14 0.67 -1.14
N PHE A 19 2.01 0.06 -0.83
CA PHE A 19 1.01 0.60 0.10
C PHE A 19 1.06 -0.19 1.40
N GLN A 20 1.06 0.52 2.52
CA GLN A 20 0.65 -0.02 3.81
C GLN A 20 -0.77 0.51 4.08
N TRP A 21 -1.73 -0.40 4.25
CA TRP A 21 -3.13 -0.03 4.43
C TRP A 21 -3.68 -0.66 5.71
N HIS A 22 -3.92 0.22 6.69
CA HIS A 22 -4.68 -0.11 7.89
C HIS A 22 -6.17 -0.15 7.54
N ILE A 23 -6.76 -1.35 7.51
CA ILE A 23 -8.19 -1.52 7.19
C ILE A 23 -9.07 -1.55 8.44
N ASN A 24 -8.44 -1.66 9.62
CA ASN A 24 -9.08 -1.61 10.91
C ASN A 24 -8.43 -0.55 11.80
N GLU A 25 -9.23 0.06 12.66
CA GLU A 25 -8.79 0.97 13.72
C GLU A 25 -8.73 0.23 15.07
N ARG A 26 -9.36 -0.94 15.18
CA ARG A 26 -9.32 -1.78 16.38
C ARG A 26 -8.18 -2.78 16.39
N CYS A 27 -7.35 -2.69 17.44
CA CYS A 27 -6.36 -3.72 17.76
C CYS A 27 -6.51 -4.23 19.20
N ASN A 28 -6.44 -5.54 19.39
CA ASN A 28 -6.45 -6.19 20.70
C ASN A 28 -5.05 -6.31 21.33
N LEU A 29 -4.00 -5.86 20.65
CA LEU A 29 -2.63 -5.82 21.18
C LEU A 29 -2.36 -4.51 21.91
N ARG A 30 -1.35 -4.51 22.80
CA ARG A 30 -0.89 -3.35 23.57
C ARG A 30 0.62 -3.22 23.45
N CYS A 31 1.09 -3.11 22.21
CA CYS A 31 2.52 -3.09 21.92
C CYS A 31 3.14 -1.80 22.49
N ALA A 32 4.25 -1.93 23.21
CA ALA A 32 4.94 -0.80 23.84
C ALA A 32 5.42 0.29 22.85
N HIS A 33 5.52 -0.07 21.57
CA HIS A 33 5.99 0.80 20.48
C HIS A 33 4.89 1.08 19.44
N CYS A 34 3.62 0.89 19.79
CA CYS A 34 2.53 1.20 18.86
C CYS A 34 2.27 2.69 18.82
N TYR A 35 2.32 3.29 17.62
CA TYR A 35 1.96 4.69 17.42
C TYR A 35 0.44 4.92 17.39
N GLN A 36 -0.35 3.85 17.30
CA GLN A 36 -1.82 3.93 17.32
C GLN A 36 -2.28 3.95 18.77
N GLU A 37 -2.71 5.10 19.27
CA GLU A 37 -3.10 5.27 20.67
C GLU A 37 -4.61 5.06 20.88
N GLU A 38 -5.41 5.20 19.82
CA GLU A 38 -6.87 5.27 19.88
C GLU A 38 -7.59 4.01 19.36
N TYR A 39 -7.23 2.85 19.91
CA TYR A 39 -7.68 1.52 19.47
C TYR A 39 -9.19 1.24 19.41
N ASN A 40 -10.05 2.10 19.95
CA ASN A 40 -11.50 1.83 20.01
C ASN A 40 -12.36 3.09 19.80
N LYS A 41 -11.75 4.23 19.49
CA LYS A 41 -12.46 5.50 19.43
C LYS A 41 -12.93 5.84 18.02
N THR A 42 -12.21 5.37 17.01
CA THR A 42 -12.53 5.64 15.61
C THR A 42 -13.54 4.59 15.10
N PRO A 43 -14.67 5.02 14.51
CA PRO A 43 -15.57 4.12 13.82
C PRO A 43 -14.86 3.44 12.64
N GLU A 44 -15.08 2.14 12.48
CA GLU A 44 -14.53 1.40 11.34
C GLU A 44 -15.18 1.84 10.03
N LEU A 45 -14.39 1.80 8.96
CA LEU A 45 -14.94 1.98 7.62
C LEU A 45 -15.90 0.84 7.28
N THR A 46 -17.00 1.19 6.62
CA THR A 46 -17.89 0.20 6.03
C THR A 46 -17.19 -0.51 4.86
N LEU A 47 -17.64 -1.71 4.53
CA LEU A 47 -17.11 -2.45 3.37
C LEU A 47 -17.18 -1.64 2.06
N SER A 48 -18.23 -0.83 1.89
CA SER A 48 -18.38 0.05 0.73
C SER A 48 -17.27 1.13 0.68
N HIS A 49 -16.96 1.75 1.83
CA HIS A 49 -15.87 2.73 1.91
C HIS A 49 -14.49 2.09 1.72
N LEU A 50 -14.26 0.88 2.26
CA LEU A 50 -13.04 0.11 2.01
C LEU A 50 -12.90 -0.20 0.51
N LYS A 51 -13.96 -0.67 -0.14
CA LYS A 51 -13.96 -0.92 -1.60
C LYS A 51 -13.64 0.36 -2.38
N LYS A 52 -14.26 1.49 -2.03
CA LYS A 52 -13.98 2.77 -2.67
C LYS A 52 -12.50 3.16 -2.55
N THR A 53 -11.87 2.90 -1.39
CA THR A 53 -10.45 3.14 -1.17
C THR A 53 -9.58 2.23 -2.04
N ALA A 54 -9.91 0.93 -2.11
CA ALA A 54 -9.24 -0.01 -3.02
C ALA A 54 -9.36 0.43 -4.50
N ASP A 55 -10.54 0.89 -4.92
CA ASP A 55 -10.76 1.42 -6.27
C ASP A 55 -9.83 2.63 -6.54
N GLN A 56 -9.62 3.53 -5.57
CA GLN A 56 -8.67 4.65 -5.70
C GLN A 56 -7.22 4.19 -5.82
N ILE A 57 -6.82 3.16 -5.06
CA ILE A 57 -5.48 2.58 -5.16
C ILE A 57 -5.24 2.02 -6.57
N PHE A 58 -6.21 1.29 -7.13
CA PHE A 58 -6.10 0.78 -8.50
C PHE A 58 -6.03 1.90 -9.54
N LEU A 59 -6.84 2.95 -9.39
CA LEU A 59 -6.78 4.13 -10.27
C LEU A 59 -5.40 4.79 -10.22
N ALA A 60 -4.81 4.94 -9.03
CA ALA A 60 -3.48 5.50 -8.86
C ALA A 60 -2.40 4.65 -9.53
N LEU A 61 -2.40 3.33 -9.27
CA LEU A 61 -1.44 2.39 -9.87
C LEU A 61 -1.51 2.38 -11.40
N ASN A 62 -2.72 2.38 -11.96
CA ASN A 62 -2.95 2.46 -13.40
C ASN A 62 -2.41 3.77 -13.98
N LYS A 63 -2.68 4.90 -13.32
CA LYS A 63 -2.19 6.21 -13.75
C LYS A 63 -0.66 6.30 -13.70
N TRP A 64 -0.03 5.65 -12.73
CA TRP A 64 1.42 5.65 -12.56
C TRP A 64 2.13 4.57 -13.39
N GLY A 65 1.40 3.64 -13.99
CA GLY A 65 1.99 2.50 -14.70
C GLY A 65 2.85 1.62 -13.79
N LYS A 66 2.48 1.50 -12.51
CA LYS A 66 3.23 0.72 -11.51
C LYS A 66 2.47 -0.55 -11.12
N ARG A 67 3.22 -1.58 -10.73
CA ARG A 67 2.65 -2.75 -10.04
C ARG A 67 2.43 -2.41 -8.57
N GLY A 68 1.26 -2.73 -8.02
CA GLY A 68 0.98 -2.50 -6.61
C GLY A 68 1.38 -3.68 -5.74
N ARG A 69 2.02 -3.40 -4.60
CA ARG A 69 2.07 -4.33 -3.45
C ARG A 69 1.39 -3.67 -2.28
N ILE A 70 0.43 -4.37 -1.67
CA ILE A 70 -0.36 -3.85 -0.56
C ILE A 70 -0.13 -4.75 0.64
N ALA A 71 0.46 -4.20 1.69
CA ALA A 71 0.47 -4.82 3.02
C ALA A 71 -0.77 -4.33 3.77
N ILE A 72 -1.62 -5.28 4.17
CA ILE A 72 -2.84 -4.99 4.92
C ILE A 72 -2.55 -5.26 6.40
N THR A 73 -2.98 -4.33 7.24
CA THR A 73 -2.84 -4.39 8.70
C THR A 73 -4.16 -4.07 9.38
#